data_AF-A0A382KMQ2-F1
#
_entry.id   AF-A0A382KMQ2-F1
#
_cell.length_a   1.000
_cell.length_b   1.000
_cell.length_c   1.000
_cell.angle_alpha   90.00
_cell.angle_beta   90.00
_cell.angle_gamma   90.00
#
_symmetry.space_group_name_H-M   'P 1'
#
loop_
_entity.id
_entity.type
_entity.pdbx_description
1 polymer ?
#
loop_
_entity_poly.entity_id
_entity_poly.type
_entity_poly.pdbx_seq_one_letter_code
_entity_poly.pdbx_strand_id
1 'polypeptide(L)'
;MTYLKSLPDDTKVYNVFASRPAVYEPFTEACEQIMRGPSPLSRGDRELIGAFVSALNGCPYCHDVHNEAVQAYGIDAELARRLTEDIDTAAVEDRMK
;
A
#
# COMPACT_ATOMS: atom_id res chain seq x y z
N MET A 1 -11.27 10.54 17.40
CA MET A 1 -11.95 9.40 18.06
C MET A 1 -12.44 8.44 16.99
N THR A 2 -12.28 7.14 17.22
CA THR A 2 -12.72 6.09 16.31
C THR A 2 -14.25 5.99 16.24
N TYR A 3 -14.80 5.58 15.10
CA TYR A 3 -16.23 5.25 14.97
C TYR A 3 -16.58 3.89 15.61
N LEU A 4 -15.58 3.05 15.84
CA LEU A 4 -15.73 1.73 16.46
C LEU A 4 -15.58 1.84 17.98
N LYS A 5 -16.70 2.04 18.68
CA LYS A 5 -16.74 2.28 20.14
C LYS A 5 -16.10 1.18 21.00
N SER A 6 -15.94 -0.02 20.45
CA SER A 6 -15.29 -1.14 21.13
C SER A 6 -13.75 -1.10 21.05
N LEU A 7 -13.18 -0.11 20.37
CA LEU A 7 -11.74 0.03 20.15
C LEU A 7 -11.21 1.37 20.72
N PRO A 8 -9.89 1.48 20.98
CA PRO A 8 -9.27 2.70 21.50
C PRO A 8 -9.47 3.93 20.59
N ASP A 9 -9.40 5.13 21.16
CA ASP A 9 -9.61 6.38 20.40
C ASP A 9 -8.60 6.60 19.26
N ASP A 10 -7.40 6.03 19.39
CA ASP A 10 -6.31 6.07 18.43
C ASP A 10 -6.27 4.84 17.49
N THR A 11 -7.38 4.09 17.41
CA THR A 11 -7.54 2.88 16.56
C THR A 11 -6.85 3.03 15.20
N LYS A 12 -6.01 2.05 14.88
CA LYS A 12 -5.40 1.84 13.57
C LYS A 12 -5.93 0.56 12.93
N VAL A 13 -5.60 0.32 11.66
CA VAL A 13 -6.04 -0.87 10.92
C VAL A 13 -5.63 -2.18 11.61
N TYR A 14 -4.44 -2.23 12.20
CA TYR A 14 -3.97 -3.44 12.90
C TYR A 14 -4.80 -3.76 14.15
N ASN A 15 -5.40 -2.77 14.81
CA ASN A 15 -6.33 -3.02 15.92
C ASN A 15 -7.62 -3.70 15.40
N VAL A 16 -8.10 -3.32 14.21
CA VAL A 16 -9.23 -3.98 13.56
C VAL A 16 -8.85 -5.43 13.21
N PHE A 17 -7.67 -5.66 12.66
CA PHE A 17 -7.20 -7.01 12.32
C PHE A 17 -7.08 -7.90 13.56
N ALA A 18 -6.47 -7.39 14.62
CA ALA A 18 -6.34 -8.09 15.90
C ALA A 18 -7.69 -8.40 16.57
N SER A 19 -8.75 -7.66 16.26
CA SER A 19 -10.08 -7.92 16.82
C SER A 19 -10.78 -9.17 16.26
N ARG A 20 -10.34 -9.67 15.09
CA ARG A 20 -10.89 -10.86 14.42
C ARG A 20 -9.79 -11.71 13.77
N PRO A 21 -8.90 -12.32 14.56
CA PRO A 21 -7.71 -13.00 14.06
C PRO A 21 -8.02 -14.11 13.05
N ALA A 22 -9.05 -14.92 13.30
CA ALA A 22 -9.46 -15.99 12.38
C ALA A 22 -9.82 -15.51 10.97
N VAL A 23 -10.19 -14.23 10.81
CA VAL A 23 -10.50 -13.61 9.52
C VAL A 23 -9.26 -12.93 8.93
N TYR A 24 -8.50 -12.21 9.75
CA TYR A 24 -7.45 -11.33 9.27
C TYR A 24 -6.05 -11.92 9.25
N GLU A 25 -5.75 -12.97 10.02
CA GLU A 25 -4.44 -13.64 9.97
C GLU A 25 -4.13 -14.15 8.56
N PRO A 26 -5.02 -14.91 7.87
CA PRO A 26 -4.75 -15.37 6.50
C PRO A 26 -4.56 -14.21 5.51
N PHE A 27 -5.30 -13.11 5.72
CA PHE A 27 -5.17 -11.92 4.90
C PHE A 27 -3.80 -11.26 5.09
N THR A 28 -3.37 -11.03 6.34
CA THR A 28 -2.08 -10.42 6.63
C THR A 28 -0.90 -11.29 6.18
N GLU A 29 -1.03 -12.62 6.28
CA GLU A 29 -0.02 -13.55 5.76
C GLU A 29 0.09 -13.47 4.24
N ALA A 30 -1.05 -13.42 3.54
CA ALA A 30 -1.06 -13.20 2.09
C ALA A 30 -0.41 -11.85 1.72
N CYS A 31 -0.73 -10.77 2.44
CA CYS A 31 -0.09 -9.46 2.23
C CYS A 31 1.43 -9.53 2.44
N GLU A 32 1.92 -10.22 3.47
CA GLU A 32 3.37 -10.37 3.68
C GLU A 32 4.03 -11.13 2.54
N GLN A 33 3.43 -12.22 2.06
CA GLN A 33 3.98 -12.97 0.93
C GLN A 33 4.02 -12.13 -0.35
N ILE A 34 2.95 -11.38 -0.63
CA ILE A 34 2.86 -10.50 -1.80
C ILE A 34 3.91 -9.39 -1.71
N MET A 35 3.96 -8.67 -0.58
CA MET A 35 4.78 -7.46 -0.45
C MET A 35 6.25 -7.74 -0.15
N ARG A 36 6.58 -8.86 0.51
CA ARG A 36 7.95 -9.14 0.99
C ARG A 36 8.53 -10.49 0.58
N GLY A 37 7.70 -11.41 0.06
CA GLY A 37 8.15 -12.72 -0.42
C GLY A 37 8.99 -12.67 -1.71
N PRO A 38 9.53 -13.82 -2.16
CA PRO A 38 10.31 -13.93 -3.39
C PRO A 38 9.52 -13.45 -4.61
N SER A 39 10.13 -12.55 -5.39
CA SER A 39 9.49 -11.96 -6.57
C SER A 39 10.53 -11.36 -7.51
N PRO A 40 10.29 -11.32 -8.83
CA PRO A 40 11.08 -10.51 -9.75
C PRO A 40 10.90 -9.00 -9.53
N LEU A 41 9.82 -8.59 -8.84
CA LEU A 41 9.58 -7.20 -8.49
C LEU A 41 10.31 -6.85 -7.19
N SER A 42 10.97 -5.69 -7.19
CA SER A 42 11.52 -5.14 -5.95
C SER A 42 10.40 -4.83 -4.95
N ARG A 43 10.75 -4.61 -3.69
CA ARG A 43 9.75 -4.17 -2.69
C ARG A 43 9.23 -2.76 -3.03
N GLY A 44 10.11 -1.87 -3.50
CA GLY A 44 9.73 -0.55 -3.98
C GLY A 44 8.75 -0.60 -5.15
N ASP A 45 8.98 -1.48 -6.13
CA ASP A 45 8.06 -1.68 -7.26
C ASP A 45 6.66 -2.12 -6.79
N ARG A 46 6.60 -3.03 -5.82
CA ARG A 46 5.34 -3.53 -5.25
C ARG A 46 4.58 -2.45 -4.49
N GLU A 47 5.29 -1.66 -3.68
CA GLU A 47 4.68 -0.52 -2.98
C GLU A 47 4.21 0.56 -3.97
N LEU A 48 4.96 0.80 -5.06
CA LEU A 48 4.59 1.77 -6.09
C LEU A 48 3.30 1.34 -6.82
N ILE A 49 3.19 0.05 -7.17
CA ILE A 49 1.94 -0.53 -7.71
C ILE A 49 0.80 -0.35 -6.69
N GLY A 50 1.05 -0.64 -5.41
CA GLY A 50 0.07 -0.48 -4.33
C GLY A 50 -0.43 0.97 -4.20
N ALA A 51 0.48 1.93 -4.23
CA ALA A 51 0.16 3.36 -4.18
C ALA A 51 -0.64 3.79 -5.41
N PHE A 52 -0.19 3.44 -6.61
CA PHE A 52 -0.86 3.76 -7.88
C PHE A 52 -2.30 3.21 -7.92
N VAL A 53 -2.49 1.92 -7.65
CA VAL A 53 -3.82 1.29 -7.65
C VAL A 53 -4.72 1.89 -6.56
N SER A 54 -4.16 2.25 -5.41
CA SER A 54 -4.92 2.89 -4.32
C SER A 54 -5.38 4.30 -4.70
N ALA A 55 -4.56 5.06 -5.42
CA ALA A 55 -4.94 6.37 -5.96
C ALA A 55 -6.08 6.24 -6.98
N LEU A 56 -5.98 5.29 -7.92
CA LEU A 56 -7.04 5.03 -8.90
C LEU A 56 -8.38 4.63 -8.25
N ASN A 57 -8.32 3.88 -7.14
CA ASN A 57 -9.50 3.44 -6.40
C ASN A 57 -10.03 4.50 -5.41
N GLY A 58 -9.39 5.68 -5.32
CA GLY A 58 -9.79 6.70 -4.37
C GLY A 58 -9.72 6.22 -2.92
N CYS A 59 -8.66 5.46 -2.56
CA CYS A 59 -8.39 5.00 -1.21
C CYS A 59 -7.21 5.76 -0.59
N PRO A 60 -7.45 6.91 0.09
CA PRO A 60 -6.37 7.71 0.67
C PRO A 60 -5.53 6.94 1.68
N TYR A 61 -6.17 6.12 2.52
CA TYR A 61 -5.46 5.33 3.52
C TYR A 61 -4.41 4.40 2.90
N CYS A 62 -4.81 3.61 1.90
CA CYS A 62 -3.88 2.68 1.25
C CYS A 62 -2.83 3.45 0.44
N HIS A 63 -3.24 4.50 -0.28
CA HIS A 63 -2.31 5.34 -1.03
C HIS A 63 -1.21 5.88 -0.13
N ASP A 64 -1.57 6.51 0.98
CA ASP A 64 -0.60 7.17 1.87
C ASP A 64 0.33 6.15 2.53
N VAL A 65 -0.20 5.02 3.02
CA VAL A 65 0.63 3.97 3.63
C VAL A 65 1.62 3.37 2.62
N HIS A 66 1.17 3.07 1.40
CA HIS A 66 2.06 2.56 0.36
C HIS A 66 3.06 3.63 -0.09
N ASN A 67 2.66 4.89 -0.19
CA ASN A 67 3.55 5.98 -0.64
C ASN A 67 4.63 6.33 0.40
N GLU A 68 4.35 6.18 1.69
CA GLU A 68 5.37 6.24 2.74
C GLU A 68 6.39 5.11 2.57
N ALA A 69 5.95 3.89 2.23
CA ALA A 69 6.85 2.78 1.96
C ALA A 69 7.68 2.98 0.67
N VAL A 70 7.07 3.53 -0.40
CA VAL A 70 7.77 3.95 -1.64
C VAL A 70 8.94 4.87 -1.31
N GLN A 71 8.70 5.90 -0.49
CA GLN A 71 9.73 6.84 -0.03
C GLN A 71 10.82 6.16 0.80
N ALA A 72 10.44 5.22 1.68
CA ALA A 72 11.40 4.45 2.47
C ALA A 72 12.33 3.58 1.61
N TYR A 73 11.92 3.22 0.39
CA TYR A 73 12.76 2.55 -0.62
C TYR A 73 13.53 3.52 -1.54
N GLY A 74 13.49 4.82 -1.27
CA GLY A 74 14.23 5.85 -2.02
C GLY A 74 13.57 6.26 -3.34
N ILE A 75 12.31 5.91 -3.55
CA ILE A 75 11.55 6.30 -4.74
C ILE A 75 10.85 7.64 -4.47
N ASP A 76 10.73 8.47 -5.51
CA ASP A 76 10.05 9.77 -5.45
C ASP A 76 8.57 9.61 -5.03
N ALA A 77 8.17 10.31 -3.96
CA ALA A 77 6.81 10.33 -3.42
C ALA A 77 5.75 10.77 -4.44
N GLU A 78 6.15 11.52 -5.46
CA GLU A 78 5.27 12.04 -6.49
C GLU A 78 5.06 11.07 -7.66
N LEU A 79 5.83 9.97 -7.70
CA LEU A 79 5.80 9.04 -8.82
C LEU A 79 4.46 8.30 -8.93
N ALA A 80 3.87 7.89 -7.81
CA ALA A 80 2.57 7.23 -7.80
C ALA A 80 1.47 8.14 -8.38
N ARG A 81 1.47 9.43 -8.04
CA ARG A 81 0.51 10.40 -8.60
C ARG A 81 0.76 10.63 -10.09
N ARG A 82 2.01 10.84 -10.52
CA ARG A 82 2.34 11.01 -11.94
C ARG A 82 1.89 9.83 -12.80
N LEU A 83 2.02 8.60 -12.28
CA LEU A 83 1.49 7.40 -12.94
C LEU A 83 -0.03 7.46 -13.16
N THR A 84 -0.79 8.13 -12.28
CA THR A 84 -2.24 8.33 -12.49
C THR A 84 -2.58 9.41 -13.50
N GLU A 85 -1.65 10.34 -13.77
CA GLU A 85 -1.85 11.40 -14.77
C GLU A 85 -1.60 10.86 -16.18
N ASP A 86 -0.45 10.20 -16.38
CA ASP A 86 -0.05 9.60 -17.64
C ASP A 86 1.05 8.56 -17.40
N ILE A 87 0.72 7.29 -17.64
CA ILE A 87 1.63 6.16 -17.43
C ILE A 87 2.78 6.14 -18.44
N ASP A 88 2.56 6.67 -19.66
CA ASP A 88 3.54 6.62 -20.74
C ASP A 88 4.70 7.60 -20.50
N THR A 89 4.45 8.66 -19.72
CA THR A 89 5.43 9.71 -19.41
C THR A 89 6.07 9.56 -18.02
N ALA A 90 5.62 8.61 -17.22
CA ALA A 90 6.15 8.39 -15.88
C ALA A 90 7.60 7.89 -15.88
N ALA A 91 8.38 8.32 -14.89
CA ALA A 91 9.79 7.96 -14.72
C ALA A 91 9.95 6.55 -14.11
N VAL A 92 9.43 5.54 -14.79
CA VAL A 92 9.56 4.12 -14.46
C VAL A 92 10.18 3.34 -15.63
N GLU A 93 10.73 2.17 -15.35
CA GLU A 93 11.16 1.24 -16.40
C GLU A 93 9.96 0.81 -17.27
N ASP A 94 10.18 0.50 -18.54
CA ASP A 94 9.09 0.10 -19.46
C ASP A 94 8.33 -1.15 -18.99
N ARG A 95 8.97 -2.04 -18.21
CA ARG A 95 8.29 -3.21 -17.63
C ARG A 95 7.25 -2.85 -16.56
N MET A 96 7.28 -1.61 -16.06
CA MET A 96 6.41 -1.08 -15.01
C MET A 96 5.34 -0.13 -15.57
N LYS A 97 5.28 0.03 -16.90
CA LYS A 97 4.18 0.68 -17.63
C LYS A 97 3.16 -0.38 -18.04
#